data_AF-A0A0C1HWM9-F1
#
_entry.id   AF-A0A0C1HWM9-F1
#
_cell.length_a   1.000
_cell.length_b   1.000
_cell.length_c   1.000
_cell.angle_alpha   90.00
_cell.angle_beta   90.00
_cell.angle_gamma   90.00
#
_symmetry.space_group_name_H-M   'P 1'
#
loop_
_entity.id
_entity.type
_entity.pdbx_description
1 polymer ?
#
loop_
_entity_poly.entity_id
_entity_poly.type
_entity_poly.pdbx_seq_one_letter_code
_entity_poly.pdbx_strand_id
1 'polypeptide(L)'
;MIEEKRYREIQKKMRVTPEENELIKRRMSNHHFKNFNTYARYMLLTGEVITVDYSELIKLRTEINRIGTNVNQLAKYVNTNEVVSLENFQTIQATLTEVKRLMDENFSREITQIEKILKERRE
;
A
#
# COMPACT_ATOMS: atom_id res chain seq x y z
N MET A 1 -39.90 12.80 31.40
CA MET A 1 -38.79 13.27 30.56
C MET A 1 -39.34 13.43 29.16
N ILE A 2 -39.35 14.64 28.61
CA ILE A 2 -39.86 14.86 27.25
C ILE A 2 -38.81 14.33 26.29
N GLU A 3 -39.16 13.30 25.53
CA GLU A 3 -38.29 12.73 24.52
C GLU A 3 -38.19 13.72 23.35
N GLU A 4 -37.08 14.47 23.29
CA GLU A 4 -36.82 15.38 22.17
C GLU A 4 -36.69 14.56 20.88
N LYS A 5 -37.72 14.65 20.02
CA LYS A 5 -37.71 13.99 18.72
C LYS A 5 -36.75 14.70 17.77
N ARG A 6 -35.50 14.24 17.73
CA ARG A 6 -34.44 14.78 16.86
C ARG A 6 -34.47 14.06 15.51
N TYR A 7 -34.28 14.80 14.43
CA TYR A 7 -34.06 14.21 13.09
C TYR A 7 -32.87 13.23 13.07
N ARG A 8 -31.88 13.42 13.95
CA ARG A 8 -30.74 12.51 14.14
C ARG A 8 -30.73 12.01 15.58
N GLU A 9 -31.38 10.89 15.81
CA GLU A 9 -31.58 10.30 17.14
C GLU A 9 -30.41 9.41 17.61
N ILE A 10 -29.67 8.80 16.67
CA ILE A 10 -28.57 7.88 17.00
C ILE A 10 -27.32 8.65 17.42
N GLN A 11 -26.88 8.46 18.67
CA GLN A 11 -25.63 9.02 19.18
C GLN A 11 -24.47 8.03 19.03
N LYS A 12 -23.36 8.50 18.46
CA LYS A 12 -22.07 7.78 18.45
C LYS A 12 -21.08 8.50 19.38
N LYS A 13 -20.35 7.75 20.22
CA LYS A 13 -19.31 8.30 21.11
C LYS A 13 -17.93 7.98 20.54
N MET A 14 -17.07 8.98 20.47
CA MET A 14 -15.67 8.86 20.10
C MET A 14 -14.83 9.44 21.23
N ARG A 15 -13.81 8.69 21.68
CA ARG A 15 -12.81 9.17 22.63
C ARG A 15 -11.55 9.52 21.86
N VAL A 16 -10.89 10.62 22.25
CA VAL A 16 -9.68 11.13 21.63
C VAL A 16 -8.70 11.57 22.72
N THR A 17 -7.41 11.54 22.42
CA THR A 17 -6.39 12.17 23.26
C THR A 17 -6.45 13.70 23.14
N PRO A 18 -5.79 14.45 24.05
CA PRO A 18 -5.69 15.90 23.93
C PRO A 18 -5.06 16.35 22.58
N GLU A 19 -4.04 15.64 22.12
CA GLU A 19 -3.32 15.95 20.87
C GLU A 19 -4.21 15.72 19.65
N GLU A 20 -4.94 14.60 19.62
CA GLU A 20 -5.91 14.30 18.56
C GLU A 20 -7.03 15.34 18.50
N ASN A 21 -7.52 15.80 19.66
CA ASN A 21 -8.55 16.82 19.75
C ASN A 21 -8.07 18.17 19.18
N GLU A 22 -6.84 18.59 19.48
CA GLU A 22 -6.27 19.81 18.91
C GLU A 22 -6.05 19.70 17.40
N LEU A 23 -5.62 18.53 16.91
CA LEU A 23 -5.49 18.28 15.48
C LEU A 23 -6.85 18.37 14.77
N ILE A 24 -7.90 17.77 15.35
CA ILE A 24 -9.27 17.83 14.84
C ILE A 24 -9.75 19.28 14.75
N LYS A 25 -9.57 20.07 15.82
CA LYS A 25 -9.95 21.50 15.83
C LYS A 25 -9.22 22.29 14.74
N ARG A 26 -7.92 22.07 14.59
CA ARG A 26 -7.13 22.74 13.55
C ARG A 26 -7.65 22.41 12.16
N ARG A 27 -7.90 21.13 11.87
CA ARG A 27 -8.47 20.69 10.58
C ARG A 27 -9.86 21.27 10.34
N MET A 28 -10.70 21.30 11.36
CA MET A 28 -12.01 21.94 11.28
C MET A 28 -11.90 23.42 10.90
N SER A 29 -11.04 24.17 11.59
CA SER A 29 -10.82 25.59 11.30
C SER A 29 -10.32 25.83 9.88
N ASN A 30 -9.34 25.04 9.42
CA ASN A 30 -8.79 25.14 8.06
C ASN A 30 -9.85 24.92 6.97
N HIS A 31 -10.83 24.05 7.24
CA HIS A 31 -11.93 23.76 6.31
C HIS A 31 -13.23 24.49 6.68
N HIS A 32 -13.16 25.52 7.54
CA HIS A 32 -14.28 26.39 7.93
C HIS A 32 -15.47 25.67 8.60
N PHE A 33 -15.24 24.52 9.23
CA PHE A 33 -16.27 23.82 10.01
C PHE A 33 -16.38 24.40 11.42
N LYS A 34 -17.58 24.88 11.77
CA LYS A 34 -17.87 25.44 13.10
C LYS A 34 -18.29 24.41 14.15
N ASN A 35 -18.73 23.22 13.72
CA ASN A 35 -19.27 22.19 14.60
C ASN A 35 -18.63 20.83 14.30
N PHE A 36 -18.12 20.18 15.36
CA PHE A 36 -17.53 18.86 15.28
C PHE A 36 -18.51 17.82 14.73
N ASN A 37 -19.79 17.86 15.13
CA ASN A 37 -20.78 16.89 14.64
C ASN A 37 -20.98 16.99 13.12
N THR A 38 -20.93 18.19 12.56
CA THR A 38 -21.01 18.39 11.11
C THR A 38 -19.73 17.92 10.42
N TYR A 39 -18.57 18.27 10.98
CA TYR A 39 -17.27 17.85 10.44
C TYR A 39 -17.10 16.33 10.45
N ALA A 40 -17.36 15.68 11.58
CA ALA A 40 -17.28 14.24 11.73
C ALA A 40 -18.25 13.53 10.77
N ARG A 41 -19.49 14.00 10.63
CA ARG A 41 -20.44 13.43 9.68
C ARG A 41 -20.00 13.63 8.24
N TYR A 42 -19.47 14.80 7.87
CA TYR A 42 -18.93 15.03 6.54
C TYR A 42 -17.81 14.02 6.26
N MET A 43 -16.77 13.98 7.11
CA MET A 43 -15.65 13.06 6.96
C MET A 43 -16.05 11.58 6.95
N LEU A 44 -17.03 11.16 7.76
CA LEU A 44 -17.48 9.77 7.82
C LEU A 44 -18.40 9.35 6.66
N LEU A 45 -19.05 10.31 5.99
CA LEU A 45 -19.96 10.04 4.88
C LEU A 45 -19.32 10.29 3.51
N THR A 46 -18.35 11.21 3.44
CA THR A 46 -17.65 11.57 2.20
C THR A 46 -16.20 11.10 2.17
N GLY A 47 -15.67 10.59 3.29
CA GLY A 47 -14.32 10.06 3.33
C GLY A 47 -14.22 8.78 2.50
N GLU A 48 -13.29 8.74 1.56
CA GLU A 48 -12.93 7.52 0.87
C GLU A 48 -12.05 6.66 1.79
N VAL A 49 -12.48 5.42 2.05
CA VAL A 49 -11.61 4.41 2.67
C VAL A 49 -10.76 3.82 1.56
N ILE A 50 -9.50 4.27 1.47
CA ILE A 50 -8.56 3.77 0.48
C ILE A 50 -7.90 2.52 1.07
N THR A 51 -8.33 1.36 0.61
CA THR A 51 -7.60 0.12 0.81
C THR A 51 -6.52 0.03 -0.26
N VAL A 52 -5.26 0.22 0.12
CA VAL A 52 -4.14 -0.09 -0.77
C VAL A 52 -3.95 -1.60 -0.73
N ASP A 53 -4.24 -2.26 -1.85
CA ASP A 53 -3.99 -3.69 -2.00
C ASP A 53 -2.50 -3.93 -2.26
N TYR A 54 -1.82 -4.56 -1.31
CA TYR A 54 -0.40 -4.93 -1.41
C TYR A 54 -0.20 -6.36 -1.92
N SER A 55 -1.23 -7.03 -2.43
CA SER A 55 -1.16 -8.43 -2.88
C SER A 55 -0.08 -8.63 -3.94
N GLU A 56 0.07 -7.70 -4.89
CA GLU A 56 1.12 -7.77 -5.92
C GLU A 56 2.53 -7.59 -5.33
N LEU A 57 2.71 -6.70 -4.36
CA LEU A 57 3.97 -6.52 -3.64
C LEU A 57 4.37 -7.78 -2.85
N ILE A 58 3.39 -8.48 -2.27
CA ILE A 58 3.61 -9.76 -1.56
C ILE A 58 4.00 -10.88 -2.54
N LYS A 59 3.35 -10.94 -3.72
CA LYS A 59 3.74 -11.87 -4.79
C LYS A 59 5.17 -11.59 -5.26
N LEU A 60 5.51 -10.33 -5.50
CA LEU A 60 6.86 -9.91 -5.87
C LEU A 60 7.91 -10.36 -4.84
N ARG A 61 7.66 -10.11 -3.55
CA ARG A 61 8.55 -10.56 -2.47
C ARG A 61 8.76 -12.07 -2.49
N THR A 62 7.72 -12.83 -2.81
CA THR A 62 7.80 -14.29 -2.88
C THR A 62 8.68 -14.76 -4.03
N GLU A 63 8.57 -14.14 -5.21
CA GLU A 63 9.44 -14.46 -6.35
C GLU A 63 10.90 -14.07 -6.07
N ILE A 64 11.15 -12.92 -5.43
CA ILE A 64 12.51 -12.52 -5.00
C ILE A 64 13.11 -13.55 -4.04
N ASN A 65 12.34 -14.06 -3.08
CA ASN A 65 12.82 -15.08 -2.15
C ASN A 65 13.18 -16.39 -2.87
N ARG A 66 12.45 -16.76 -3.93
CA ARG A 66 12.78 -17.93 -4.76
C ARG A 66 14.10 -17.73 -5.50
N ILE A 67 14.33 -16.55 -6.06
CA ILE A 67 15.58 -16.21 -6.71
C ILE A 67 16.75 -16.27 -5.72
N GLY A 68 16.61 -15.64 -4.55
CA GLY A 68 17.63 -15.69 -3.50
C GLY A 68 17.96 -17.13 -3.06
N THR A 69 16.94 -17.99 -3.00
CA THR A 69 17.11 -19.42 -2.70
C THR A 69 17.91 -20.12 -3.79
N ASN A 70 17.58 -19.91 -5.06
CA ASN A 70 18.29 -20.52 -6.20
C ASN A 70 19.75 -20.03 -6.28
N VAL A 71 19.98 -18.73 -6.10
CA VAL A 71 21.33 -18.14 -6.05
C VAL A 71 22.15 -18.72 -4.89
N ASN A 72 21.54 -18.90 -3.71
CA ASN A 72 22.22 -19.49 -2.57
C ASN A 72 22.56 -20.98 -2.78
N GLN A 73 21.67 -21.73 -3.45
CA GLN A 73 21.95 -23.11 -3.85
C GLN A 73 23.13 -23.18 -4.81
N LEU A 74 23.24 -22.24 -5.75
CA LEU A 74 24.37 -22.12 -6.67
C LEU A 74 25.66 -21.77 -5.95
N ALA A 75 25.63 -20.80 -5.04
CA ALA A 75 26.80 -20.44 -4.23
C ALA A 75 27.30 -21.65 -3.43
N LYS A 76 26.39 -22.42 -2.83
CA LYS A 76 26.73 -23.68 -2.16
C LYS A 76 27.31 -24.70 -3.14
N TYR A 77 26.68 -24.91 -4.29
CA TYR A 77 27.12 -25.86 -5.30
C TYR A 77 28.53 -25.55 -5.83
N VAL A 78 28.81 -24.29 -6.17
CA VAL A 78 30.12 -23.79 -6.61
C VAL A 78 31.17 -24.01 -5.52
N ASN A 79 30.84 -23.69 -4.26
CA ASN A 79 31.73 -23.92 -3.13
C ASN A 79 32.01 -25.41 -2.87
N THR A 80 31.12 -26.33 -3.27
CA THR A 80 31.32 -27.78 -3.09
C THR A 80 31.92 -28.52 -4.29
N ASN A 81 31.74 -28.08 -5.54
CA ASN A 81 32.04 -28.89 -6.73
C ASN A 81 33.15 -28.37 -7.67
N GLU A 82 33.78 -27.22 -7.41
CA GLU A 82 34.93 -26.63 -8.16
C GLU A 82 34.85 -26.53 -9.71
N VAL A 83 33.85 -27.09 -10.38
CA VAL A 83 33.70 -27.10 -11.84
C VAL A 83 32.24 -26.80 -12.20
N VAL A 84 32.00 -25.59 -12.70
CA VAL A 84 30.70 -25.17 -13.23
C VAL A 84 30.64 -25.50 -14.72
N SER A 85 29.61 -26.23 -15.17
CA SER A 85 29.38 -26.42 -16.61
C SER A 85 28.82 -25.13 -17.23
N LEU A 86 29.26 -24.81 -18.45
CA LEU A 86 28.81 -23.64 -19.21
C LEU A 86 27.28 -23.58 -19.39
N GLU A 87 26.66 -24.75 -19.48
CA GLU A 87 25.21 -24.94 -19.63
C GLU A 87 24.41 -24.46 -18.40
N ASN A 88 24.95 -24.69 -17.19
CA ASN A 88 24.34 -24.19 -15.96
C ASN A 88 24.37 -22.66 -15.91
N PHE A 89 25.50 -22.06 -16.30
CA PHE A 89 25.65 -20.61 -16.36
C PHE A 89 24.68 -19.96 -17.36
N GLN A 90 24.52 -20.56 -18.54
CA GLN A 90 23.57 -20.09 -19.56
C GLN A 90 22.11 -20.16 -19.09
N THR A 91 21.73 -21.25 -18.41
CA THR A 91 20.39 -21.40 -17.84
C THR A 91 20.09 -20.33 -16.78
N ILE A 92 21.09 -20.01 -15.96
CA ILE A 92 20.97 -18.96 -14.93
C ILE A 92 20.83 -17.59 -15.57
N GLN A 93 21.64 -17.29 -16.59
CA GLN A 93 21.57 -16.03 -17.30
C GLN A 93 20.20 -15.84 -17.98
N ALA A 94 19.65 -16.90 -18.58
CA ALA A 94 18.31 -16.89 -19.16
C ALA A 94 17.23 -16.61 -18.09
N THR A 95 17.31 -17.30 -16.95
CA THR A 95 16.37 -17.12 -15.84
C THR A 95 16.41 -15.71 -15.25
N LEU A 96 17.61 -15.14 -15.08
CA LEU A 96 17.79 -13.76 -14.62
C LEU A 96 17.25 -12.73 -15.62
N THR A 97 17.38 -13.02 -16.91
CA THR A 97 16.85 -12.17 -17.98
C THR A 97 15.31 -12.17 -17.97
N GLU A 98 14.70 -13.34 -17.80
CA GLU A 98 13.23 -13.48 -17.69
C GLU A 98 12.68 -12.72 -16.48
N VAL A 99 13.35 -12.87 -15.32
CA VAL A 99 12.99 -12.15 -14.09
C VAL A 99 13.09 -10.64 -14.29
N LYS A 100 14.17 -10.14 -14.92
CA LYS A 100 14.33 -8.72 -15.21
C LYS A 100 13.20 -8.20 -16.09
N ARG A 101 12.80 -8.94 -17.12
CA ARG A 101 11.68 -8.57 -17.99
C ARG A 101 10.37 -8.47 -17.22
N LEU A 102 10.06 -9.48 -16.40
CA LEU A 102 8.85 -9.48 -15.57
C LEU A 102 8.85 -8.33 -14.55
N MET A 103 10.02 -7.95 -14.07
CA MET A 103 10.21 -6.83 -13.15
C MET A 103 9.91 -5.49 -13.86
N ASP A 104 10.51 -5.26 -15.03
CA ASP A 104 10.32 -4.02 -15.80
C ASP A 104 8.85 -3.83 -16.23
N GLU A 105 8.15 -4.92 -16.60
CA GLU A 105 6.74 -4.88 -16.98
C GLU A 105 5.81 -4.54 -15.81
N ASN A 106 6.04 -5.14 -14.63
CA ASN A 106 5.21 -4.89 -13.46
C ASN A 106 5.44 -3.50 -12.86
N PHE A 107 6.70 -3.03 -12.78
CA PHE A 107 7.01 -1.67 -12.33
C PHE A 107 6.36 -0.62 -13.23
N SER A 108 6.45 -0.80 -14.56
CA SER A 108 5.87 0.13 -15.52
C SER A 108 4.35 0.24 -15.36
N ARG A 109 3.67 -0.88 -15.08
CA ARG A 109 2.22 -0.89 -14.81
C ARG A 109 1.88 -0.17 -13.50
N GLU A 110 2.55 -0.49 -12.39
CA GLU A 110 2.25 0.13 -11.10
C GLU A 110 2.55 1.63 -11.09
N ILE A 111 3.66 2.07 -11.70
CA ILE A 111 3.99 3.51 -11.83
C ILE A 111 2.90 4.23 -12.60
N THR A 112 2.44 3.68 -13.73
CA THR A 112 1.36 4.28 -14.53
C THR A 112 0.05 4.38 -13.73
N GLN A 113 -0.24 3.37 -12.90
CA GLN A 113 -1.44 3.32 -12.08
C GLN A 113 -1.39 4.35 -10.93
N ILE A 114 -0.24 4.49 -10.28
CA ILE A 114 0.02 5.51 -9.25
C ILE A 114 -0.04 6.92 -9.86
N GLU A 115 0.58 7.14 -11.01
CA GLU A 115 0.56 8.42 -11.71
C GLU A 115 -0.87 8.85 -12.06
N LYS A 116 -1.70 7.91 -12.52
CA LYS A 116 -3.12 8.16 -12.81
C LYS A 116 -3.88 8.59 -11.55
N ILE A 117 -3.73 7.86 -10.44
CA ILE A 117 -4.35 8.19 -9.15
C ILE A 117 -3.88 9.56 -8.63
N LEU A 118 -2.60 9.89 -8.79
CA LEU A 118 -2.05 11.18 -8.37
C LEU A 118 -2.49 12.34 -9.28
N LYS A 119 -2.82 12.07 -10.54
CA LYS A 119 -3.35 13.08 -11.48
C LYS A 119 -4.81 13.39 -11.19
N GLU A 120 -5.63 12.37 -10.95
CA GLU A 120 -7.05 12.50 -10.58
C GLU A 120 -7.26 13.27 -9.26
N ARG A 121 -6.25 13.35 -8.38
CA ARG A 121 -6.28 14.15 -7.14
C ARG A 121 -5.89 15.63 -7.30
N ARG A 122 -5.29 16.00 -8.43
CA ARG A 122 -4.82 17.37 -8.70
C ARG A 122 -5.83 18.22 -9.47
N GLU A 123 -6.86 17.59 -10.02
CA GLU A 123 -8.05 18.23 -10.62
C GLU A 123 -9.19 18.28 -9.60
#